data_AF-A0A2R6Q2J3-F1
#
_entry.id   AF-A0A2R6Q2J3-F1
#
_cell.length_a   1.000
_cell.length_b   1.000
_cell.length_c   1.000
_cell.angle_alpha   90.00
_cell.angle_beta   90.00
_cell.angle_gamma   90.00
#
_symmetry.space_group_name_H-M   'P 1'
#
loop_
_entity.id
_entity.type
_entity.pdbx_description
1 polymer ?
#
loop_
_entity_poly.entity_id
_entity_poly.type
_entity_poly.pdbx_seq_one_letter_code
_entity_poly.pdbx_strand_id
1 'polypeptide(L)'
;MESIVETMMQQLLSKEILHEPMKEIGERYPKWLEEHKSKLSKDDYERYSHQYNLIKDLIEVYETEPGNFNKVVELMQKMQECGQPPNDIILELAPDFDFSSLGQLSPEMLESQQNCCVM
;
A
#
# COMPACT_ATOMS: atom_id res chain seq x y z
N MET A 1 16.06 17.89 7.64
CA MET A 1 16.40 17.77 6.21
C MET A 1 15.54 16.61 5.75
N GLU A 2 14.34 16.93 5.27
CA GLU A 2 13.43 15.92 4.70
C GLU A 2 14.22 15.22 3.60
N SER A 3 14.44 13.91 3.77
CA SER A 3 15.31 13.15 2.87
C SER A 3 14.60 13.04 1.52
N ILE A 4 15.34 13.00 0.40
CA ILE A 4 14.75 12.92 -0.96
C ILE A 4 13.71 11.79 -1.06
N VAL A 5 13.93 10.71 -0.31
CA VAL A 5 13.00 9.57 -0.17
C VAL A 5 11.66 9.95 0.46
N GLU A 6 11.63 10.85 1.44
CA GLU A 6 10.41 11.30 2.11
C GLU A 6 9.56 12.14 1.15
N THR A 7 10.19 13.05 0.40
CA THR A 7 9.51 13.84 -0.64
C THR A 7 8.97 12.93 -1.76
N MET A 8 9.73 11.92 -2.19
CA MET A 8 9.26 10.95 -3.19
C MET A 8 8.08 10.10 -2.66
N MET A 9 8.15 9.66 -1.41
CA MET A 9 7.08 8.91 -0.75
C MET A 9 5.82 9.77 -0.62
N GLN A 10 5.95 11.05 -0.27
CA GLN A 10 4.85 11.99 -0.23
C GLN A 10 4.14 12.15 -1.56
N GLN A 11 4.89 12.27 -2.66
CA GLN A 11 4.32 12.37 -3.99
C GLN A 11 3.59 11.09 -4.41
N LEU A 12 4.18 9.92 -4.15
CA LEU A 12 3.59 8.62 -4.49
C LEU A 12 2.31 8.34 -3.69
N LEU A 13 2.33 8.68 -2.40
CA LEU A 13 1.21 8.50 -1.49
C LEU A 13 0.26 9.71 -1.47
N SER A 14 0.43 10.67 -2.38
CA SER A 14 -0.52 11.78 -2.53
C SER A 14 -1.88 11.25 -2.95
N LYS A 15 -2.93 11.91 -2.47
CA LYS A 15 -4.31 11.66 -2.91
C LYS A 15 -4.42 11.63 -4.44
N GLU A 16 -3.76 12.55 -5.13
CA GLU A 16 -3.83 12.68 -6.59
C GLU A 16 -3.33 11.44 -7.34
N ILE A 17 -2.39 10.71 -6.76
CA ILE A 17 -1.79 9.51 -7.37
C ILE A 17 -2.45 8.24 -6.86
N LEU A 18 -2.67 8.15 -5.54
CA LEU A 18 -3.04 6.89 -4.90
C LEU A 18 -4.54 6.72 -4.67
N HIS A 19 -5.32 7.80 -4.59
CA HIS A 19 -6.74 7.70 -4.22
C HIS A 19 -7.57 6.93 -5.25
N GLU A 20 -7.40 7.24 -6.54
CA GLU A 20 -8.13 6.59 -7.63
C GLU A 20 -7.84 5.07 -7.71
N PRO A 21 -6.57 4.62 -7.79
CA PRO A 21 -6.29 3.19 -7.85
C PRO A 21 -6.73 2.46 -6.57
N MET A 22 -6.58 3.07 -5.38
CA MET A 22 -7.02 2.44 -4.13
C MET A 22 -8.54 2.28 -4.09
N LYS A 23 -9.29 3.25 -4.61
CA LYS A 23 -10.74 3.16 -4.71
C LYS A 23 -11.18 2.03 -5.63
N GLU A 24 -10.59 1.91 -6.82
CA GLU A 24 -10.88 0.80 -7.73
C GLU A 24 -10.51 -0.56 -7.12
N ILE A 25 -9.36 -0.65 -6.44
CA ILE A 25 -8.95 -1.86 -5.71
C ILE A 25 -10.02 -2.19 -4.66
N GLY A 26 -10.45 -1.22 -3.86
CA GLY A 26 -11.46 -1.40 -2.82
C GLY A 26 -12.82 -1.89 -3.36
N GLU A 27 -13.19 -1.52 -4.59
CA GLU A 27 -14.41 -2.02 -5.23
C GLU A 27 -14.29 -3.46 -5.74
N ARG A 28 -13.09 -3.89 -6.17
CA ARG A 28 -12.84 -5.25 -6.69
C ARG A 28 -12.45 -6.26 -5.62
N TYR A 29 -11.79 -5.82 -4.55
CA TYR A 29 -11.30 -6.67 -3.46
C TYR A 29 -12.35 -7.62 -2.85
N PRO A 30 -13.57 -7.17 -2.49
CA PRO A 30 -14.56 -8.07 -1.88
C PRO A 30 -14.97 -9.20 -2.84
N LYS A 31 -15.11 -8.91 -4.13
CA LYS A 31 -15.42 -9.94 -5.15
C LYS A 31 -14.30 -10.95 -5.26
N TRP A 32 -13.05 -10.48 -5.32
CA TRP A 32 -11.88 -11.35 -5.37
C TRP A 32 -11.78 -12.27 -4.15
N LEU A 33 -12.02 -11.73 -2.95
CA LEU A 33 -12.07 -12.50 -1.69
C LEU A 33 -13.13 -13.60 -1.74
N GLU A 34 -14.33 -13.31 -2.25
CA GLU A 34 -15.39 -14.31 -2.38
C GLU A 34 -15.03 -15.40 -3.38
N GLU A 35 -14.49 -15.05 -4.55
CA GLU A 35 -14.08 -16.01 -5.58
C GLU A 35 -12.91 -16.90 -5.13
N HIS A 36 -12.00 -16.35 -4.32
CA HIS A 36 -10.81 -17.06 -3.83
C HIS A 36 -11.02 -17.71 -2.46
N LYS A 37 -12.15 -17.49 -1.79
CA LYS A 37 -12.43 -18.01 -0.44
C LYS A 37 -12.22 -19.52 -0.30
N SER A 38 -12.56 -20.30 -1.33
CA SER A 38 -12.40 -21.76 -1.35
C SER A 38 -10.96 -22.21 -1.63
N LYS A 39 -10.13 -21.34 -2.20
CA LYS A 39 -8.72 -21.59 -2.54
C LYS A 39 -7.76 -21.10 -1.45
N LEU A 40 -8.17 -20.08 -0.70
CA LEU A 40 -7.38 -19.46 0.36
C LEU A 40 -7.46 -20.26 1.66
N SER A 41 -6.35 -20.31 2.38
CA SER A 41 -6.37 -20.75 3.77
C SER A 41 -7.09 -19.72 4.64
N LYS A 42 -7.52 -20.13 5.82
CA LYS A 42 -8.18 -19.23 6.77
C LYS A 42 -7.28 -18.03 7.13
N ASP A 43 -5.99 -18.28 7.40
CA ASP A 43 -5.00 -17.22 7.66
C ASP A 43 -4.86 -16.23 6.51
N ASP A 44 -4.78 -16.71 5.26
CA ASP A 44 -4.67 -15.83 4.10
C ASP A 44 -5.94 -15.00 3.90
N TYR A 45 -7.12 -15.62 4.08
CA TYR A 45 -8.39 -14.91 4.02
C TYR A 45 -8.49 -13.81 5.08
N GLU A 46 -8.07 -14.09 6.32
CA GLU A 46 -8.06 -13.10 7.40
C GLU A 46 -7.06 -11.97 7.10
N ARG A 47 -5.86 -12.27 6.59
CA ARG A 47 -4.87 -11.26 6.16
C ARG A 47 -5.40 -10.37 5.04
N TYR A 48 -5.95 -10.96 3.98
CA TYR A 48 -6.51 -10.20 2.86
C TYR A 48 -7.75 -9.41 3.28
N SER A 49 -8.59 -9.95 4.16
CA SER A 49 -9.71 -9.19 4.75
C SER A 49 -9.22 -8.00 5.58
N HIS A 50 -8.12 -8.14 6.33
CA HIS A 50 -7.51 -7.03 7.06
C HIS A 50 -6.96 -5.96 6.10
N GLN A 51 -6.23 -6.36 5.05
CA GLN A 51 -5.77 -5.42 4.02
C GLN A 51 -6.93 -4.65 3.39
N TYR A 52 -8.04 -5.32 3.06
CA TYR A 52 -9.22 -4.67 2.53
C TYR A 52 -9.76 -3.57 3.45
N ASN A 53 -9.82 -3.82 4.77
CA ASN A 53 -10.24 -2.80 5.73
C ASN A 53 -9.28 -1.61 5.76
N LEU A 54 -7.97 -1.84 5.68
CA LEU A 54 -6.97 -0.77 5.62
C LEU A 54 -7.11 0.07 4.34
N ILE A 55 -7.41 -0.56 3.19
CA ILE A 55 -7.67 0.15 1.93
C ILE A 55 -8.88 1.07 2.07
N LYS A 56 -9.95 0.60 2.74
CA LYS A 56 -11.12 1.44 3.00
C LYS A 56 -10.81 2.62 3.90
N ASP A 57 -10.09 2.39 5.00
CA ASP A 57 -9.68 3.46 5.93
C ASP A 57 -8.82 4.49 5.19
N LEU A 58 -7.91 4.04 4.33
CA LEU A 58 -7.08 4.91 3.51
C LEU A 58 -7.91 5.79 2.55
N ILE A 59 -8.87 5.21 1.83
CA ILE A 59 -9.76 5.96 0.94
C ILE A 59 -10.54 7.01 1.77
N GLU A 60 -11.09 6.60 2.91
CA GLU A 60 -11.82 7.50 3.81
C GLU A 60 -10.93 8.65 4.29
N VAL A 61 -9.68 8.39 4.66
CA VAL A 61 -8.71 9.42 5.05
C VAL A 61 -8.43 10.38 3.89
N TYR A 62 -8.29 9.90 2.65
CA TYR A 62 -8.17 10.79 1.50
C TYR A 62 -9.41 11.66 1.26
N GLU A 63 -10.61 11.18 1.58
CA GLU A 63 -11.86 11.93 1.41
C GLU A 63 -12.12 12.93 2.55
N THR A 64 -11.79 12.55 3.79
CA THR A 64 -12.10 13.32 5.01
C THR A 64 -10.95 14.19 5.48
N GLU A 65 -9.72 13.67 5.41
CA GLU A 65 -8.50 14.27 5.94
C GLU A 65 -7.36 14.27 4.89
N PRO A 66 -7.53 14.85 3.70
CA PRO A 66 -6.55 14.78 2.61
C PRO A 66 -5.17 15.39 2.93
N GLY A 67 -5.05 16.19 3.99
CA GLY A 67 -3.79 16.74 4.48
C GLY A 67 -3.11 15.88 5.56
N ASN A 68 -3.73 14.81 6.03
CA ASN A 68 -3.22 13.97 7.11
C ASN A 68 -2.29 12.88 6.56
N PHE A 69 -1.13 13.31 6.05
CA PHE A 69 -0.15 12.42 5.46
C PHE A 69 0.39 11.39 6.47
N ASN A 70 0.54 11.77 7.74
CA ASN A 70 0.97 10.84 8.80
C ASN A 70 0.04 9.63 8.89
N LYS A 71 -1.29 9.87 8.84
CA LYS A 71 -2.29 8.79 8.86
C LYS A 71 -2.20 7.90 7.63
N VAL A 72 -2.01 8.48 6.45
CA VAL A 72 -1.80 7.74 5.19
C VAL A 72 -0.58 6.82 5.29
N VAL A 73 0.55 7.34 5.79
CA VAL A 73 1.77 6.56 5.99
C VAL A 73 1.55 5.43 7.00
N GLU A 74 0.89 5.71 8.13
CA GLU A 74 0.61 4.71 9.15
C GLU A 74 -0.26 3.57 8.61
N LEU A 75 -1.24 3.86 7.75
CA LEU A 75 -2.08 2.85 7.10
C LEU A 75 -1.31 2.03 6.07
N MET A 76 -0.43 2.67 5.30
CA MET A 76 0.45 1.98 4.35
C MET A 76 1.39 1.01 5.08
N GLN A 77 1.97 1.41 6.21
CA GLN A 77 2.81 0.54 7.03
C GLN A 77 2.04 -0.68 7.52
N LYS A 78 0.84 -0.49 8.10
CA LYS A 78 -0.03 -1.60 8.52
C LYS A 78 -0.41 -2.53 7.37
N MET A 79 -0.60 -1.97 6.17
CA MET A 79 -0.93 -2.75 4.98
C MET A 79 0.25 -3.65 4.57
N GLN A 80 1.48 -3.17 4.71
CA GLN A 80 2.69 -3.97 4.51
C GLN A 80 2.88 -5.06 5.56
N GLU A 81 2.54 -4.79 6.83
CA GLU A 81 2.55 -5.80 7.89
C GLU A 81 1.60 -6.97 7.60
N CYS A 82 0.48 -6.69 6.93
CA CYS A 82 -0.43 -7.74 6.43
C CYS A 82 0.18 -8.55 5.27
N GLY A 83 1.26 -8.06 4.65
CA GLY A 83 1.99 -8.64 3.53
C GLY A 83 1.55 -8.11 2.17
N GLN A 84 1.97 -8.77 1.10
CA GLN A 84 1.68 -8.30 -0.26
C GLN A 84 0.18 -8.43 -0.59
N PRO A 85 -0.42 -7.43 -1.26
CA PRO A 85 -1.77 -7.53 -1.77
C PRO A 85 -1.90 -8.57 -2.90
N PRO A 86 -3.14 -8.96 -3.26
CA PRO A 86 -3.37 -9.90 -4.35
C PRO A 86 -2.85 -9.35 -5.68
N ASN A 87 -1.86 -10.03 -6.28
CA ASN A 87 -1.22 -9.59 -7.52
C ASN A 87 -2.23 -9.43 -8.67
N ASP A 88 -3.26 -10.28 -8.76
CA ASP A 88 -4.30 -10.18 -9.79
C ASP A 88 -4.99 -8.81 -9.79
N ILE A 89 -5.30 -8.26 -8.61
CA ILE A 89 -5.99 -6.98 -8.48
C ILE A 89 -5.05 -5.82 -8.80
N ILE A 90 -3.80 -5.89 -8.34
CA ILE A 90 -2.79 -4.85 -8.57
C ILE A 90 -2.42 -4.76 -10.06
N LEU A 91 -2.13 -5.90 -10.70
CA LEU A 91 -1.73 -5.95 -12.11
C LEU A 91 -2.82 -5.43 -13.04
N GLU A 92 -4.09 -5.62 -12.68
CA GLU A 92 -5.22 -5.19 -13.49
C GLU A 92 -5.49 -3.68 -13.40
N LEU A 93 -5.25 -3.08 -12.24
CA LEU A 93 -5.62 -1.69 -11.96
C LEU A 93 -4.44 -0.73 -12.10
N ALA A 94 -3.24 -1.17 -11.73
CA ALA A 94 -2.07 -0.33 -11.70
C ALA A 94 -0.81 -1.15 -12.04
N PRO A 95 -0.67 -1.63 -13.29
CA PRO A 95 0.46 -2.46 -13.71
C PRO A 95 1.81 -1.73 -13.63
N ASP A 96 1.79 -0.39 -13.67
CA ASP A 96 2.97 0.47 -13.51
C ASP A 96 3.21 0.84 -12.03
N PHE A 97 2.23 0.61 -11.16
CA PHE A 97 2.32 0.95 -9.74
C PHE A 97 2.92 -0.22 -8.96
N ASP A 98 4.21 -0.10 -8.67
CA ASP A 98 4.94 -1.13 -7.94
C ASP A 98 4.60 -1.08 -6.44
N PHE A 99 3.56 -1.82 -6.05
CA PHE A 99 3.14 -1.93 -4.64
C PHE A 99 4.25 -2.57 -3.77
N SER A 100 5.10 -3.40 -4.35
CA SER A 100 6.31 -3.95 -3.70
C SER A 100 7.31 -2.87 -3.32
N SER A 101 7.48 -1.84 -4.13
CA SER A 101 8.34 -0.69 -3.86
C SER A 101 7.92 0.05 -2.59
N LEU A 102 6.61 0.18 -2.33
CA LEU A 102 6.12 0.70 -1.05
C LEU A 102 6.66 -0.14 0.12
N GLY A 103 6.56 -1.48 0.01
CA GLY A 103 7.07 -2.47 0.99
C GLY A 103 8.57 -2.36 1.28
N GLN A 104 9.35 -1.97 0.28
CA GLN A 104 10.80 -1.81 0.39
C GLN A 104 11.23 -0.48 1.04
N LEU A 105 10.30 0.44 1.31
CA LEU A 105 10.58 1.69 2.03
C LEU A 105 10.76 1.50 3.54
N SER A 106 10.90 0.25 3.99
CA SER A 106 11.32 -0.07 5.36
C SER A 106 12.63 0.68 5.68
N PRO A 107 12.74 1.39 6.82
CA PRO A 107 13.89 2.22 7.16
C PRO A 107 15.23 1.46 7.16
N GLU A 108 15.21 0.13 7.28
CA GLU A 108 16.41 -0.73 7.21
C GLU A 108 17.09 -0.75 5.83
N MET A 109 16.37 -0.52 4.72
CA MET A 109 17.00 -0.41 3.39
C MET A 109 17.62 0.97 3.12
N LEU A 110 17.20 2.01 3.85
CA LEU A 110 17.77 3.35 3.75
C LEU A 110 19.20 3.40 4.28
N GLU A 111 19.52 2.58 5.28
CA GLU A 111 20.84 2.51 5.89
C GLU A 111 21.87 1.76 4.99
N SER A 112 21.41 0.79 4.18
CA SER A 112 22.30 0.04 3.28
C SER A 112 22.72 0.82 2.02
N GLN A 113 21.97 1.83 1.59
CA GLN A 113 22.35 2.65 0.42
C GLN A 113 23.21 3.87 0.77
N GLN A 114 23.31 4.27 2.05
CA GLN A 114 24.28 5.29 2.47
C GLN A 114 25.71 4.75 2.63
N ASN A 115 25.91 3.42 2.61
CA ASN A 115 27.22 2.79 2.76
C ASN A 115 27.87 2.31 1.44
N CYS A 116 27.24 2.52 0.28
CA CYS A 116 27.78 2.05 -1.02
C CYS A 116 28.50 3.13 -1.86
N CYS A 117 28.76 4.31 -1.30
CA CYS A 117 29.40 5.42 -2.02
C CYS A 117 30.76 5.86 -1.46
N VAL A 118 31.40 5.06 -0.59
CA VAL A 118 32.78 5.30 -0.15
C VAL A 118 33.63 4.06 -0.42
N MET A 119 34.23 4.02 -1.61
CA MET A 119 35.61 3.59 -1.85
C MET A 119 36.14 4.27 -3.11
#